data_AF-A0A2S7C3F9-F1
#
_entry.id   AF-A0A2S7C3F9-F1
#
_cell.length_a   1.000
_cell.length_b   1.000
_cell.length_c   1.000
_cell.angle_alpha   90.00
_cell.angle_beta   90.00
_cell.angle_gamma   90.00
#
_symmetry.space_group_name_H-M   'P 1'
#
loop_
_entity.id
_entity.type
_entity.pdbx_description
1 polymer ?
#
loop_
_entity_poly.entity_id
_entity_poly.type
_entity_poly.pdbx_seq_one_letter_code
_entity_poly.pdbx_strand_id
1 'polypeptide(L)'
;MGNISFLTGASSNSPSSIGESIYQLENCSVLFLAAWQKVCPDLVRAARVSSEAMAHLDHIVNVVLRARDDSKAANTYAGSQLEAGLNGQCGLSVVSVTRAQQQALPAAGPGNGVVPGTGAALTLERLLNKIKHRRPNDSNFRVDQSGQHIFVVAVDKPNHQPDSIVEFPVKEFCVQCARIAQYT
;
A
#
# COMPACT_ATOMS: atom_id res chain seq x y z
N MET A 1 -25.37 13.61 -18.69
CA MET A 1 -24.87 12.79 -19.83
C MET A 1 -23.77 13.58 -20.52
N GLY A 2 -22.60 12.96 -20.68
CA GLY A 2 -21.58 13.26 -21.70
C GLY A 2 -20.86 14.61 -21.65
N ASN A 3 -19.60 14.58 -21.24
CA ASN A 3 -18.56 15.25 -22.02
C ASN A 3 -17.21 14.55 -21.82
N ILE A 4 -16.94 13.56 -22.67
CA ILE A 4 -15.68 12.81 -22.75
C ILE A 4 -14.77 13.38 -23.87
N SER A 5 -15.07 14.58 -24.37
CA SER A 5 -14.49 15.13 -25.61
C SER A 5 -13.16 15.91 -25.43
N PHE A 6 -12.46 15.79 -24.30
CA PHE A 6 -11.25 16.57 -23.98
C PHE A 6 -10.00 15.72 -23.65
N LEU A 7 -10.09 14.39 -23.81
CA LEU A 7 -9.15 13.38 -23.26
C LEU A 7 -7.68 13.40 -23.77
N THR A 8 -7.30 14.34 -24.64
CA THR A 8 -5.89 14.51 -25.08
C THR A 8 -5.31 15.90 -24.74
N GLY A 9 -6.06 16.74 -24.00
CA GLY A 9 -5.77 18.17 -23.89
C GLY A 9 -5.62 18.75 -22.48
N ALA A 10 -5.42 17.93 -21.43
CA ALA A 10 -5.11 18.45 -20.10
C ALA A 10 -3.79 17.93 -19.56
N SER A 11 -2.73 18.72 -19.74
CA SER A 11 -1.57 18.67 -18.86
C SER A 11 -1.94 19.33 -17.52
N SER A 12 -2.54 18.58 -16.61
CA SER A 12 -2.72 19.05 -15.23
C SER A 12 -1.44 18.80 -14.44
N ASN A 13 -0.53 19.79 -14.44
CA ASN A 13 0.59 19.90 -13.49
C ASN A 13 0.09 20.29 -12.07
N SER A 14 -1.02 19.72 -11.63
CA SER A 14 -1.51 19.87 -10.26
C SER A 14 -0.80 18.85 -9.38
N PRO A 15 -0.45 19.19 -8.12
CA PRO A 15 0.01 18.19 -7.17
C PRO A 15 -1.01 17.04 -7.13
N SER A 16 -0.55 15.79 -7.24
CA SER A 16 -1.44 14.63 -7.20
C SER A 16 -2.23 14.67 -5.89
N SER A 17 -3.55 14.79 -5.97
CA SER A 17 -4.39 14.69 -4.78
C SER A 17 -4.27 13.28 -4.18
N ILE A 18 -4.65 13.12 -2.91
CA ILE A 18 -4.75 11.79 -2.30
C ILE A 18 -5.70 10.89 -3.09
N GLY A 19 -6.84 11.42 -3.57
CA GLY A 19 -7.79 10.69 -4.40
C GLY A 19 -7.19 10.20 -5.72
N GLU A 20 -6.43 11.06 -6.39
CA GLU A 20 -5.71 10.68 -7.62
C GLU A 20 -4.66 9.60 -7.33
N SER A 21 -3.93 9.72 -6.22
CA SER A 21 -2.91 8.72 -5.87
C SER A 21 -3.52 7.36 -5.52
N ILE A 22 -4.68 7.33 -4.86
CA ILE A 22 -5.43 6.09 -4.60
C ILE A 22 -5.88 5.46 -5.92
N TYR A 23 -6.44 6.26 -6.83
CA TYR A 23 -6.85 5.79 -8.15
C TYR A 23 -5.68 5.24 -8.96
N GLN A 24 -4.55 5.94 -8.97
CA GLN A 24 -3.35 5.49 -9.67
C GLN A 24 -2.72 4.24 -9.04
N LEU A 25 -2.75 4.10 -7.71
CA LEU A 25 -2.30 2.87 -7.04
C LEU A 25 -3.16 1.66 -7.44
N GLU A 26 -4.49 1.84 -7.50
CA GLU A 26 -5.40 0.80 -7.95
C GLU A 26 -5.17 0.43 -9.42
N ASN A 27 -5.01 1.41 -10.30
CA ASN A 27 -4.69 1.19 -11.71
C ASN A 27 -3.35 0.49 -11.89
N CYS A 28 -2.32 0.89 -11.12
CA CYS A 28 -1.03 0.23 -11.14
C CYS A 28 -1.18 -1.25 -10.76
N SER A 29 -2.01 -1.57 -9.76
CA SER A 29 -2.30 -2.96 -9.40
C SER A 29 -2.92 -3.76 -10.57
N VAL A 30 -3.90 -3.18 -11.27
CA VAL A 30 -4.53 -3.83 -12.44
C VAL A 30 -3.54 -4.03 -13.59
N LEU A 31 -2.78 -2.99 -13.93
CA LEU A 31 -1.78 -3.02 -15.00
C LEU A 31 -0.64 -4.00 -14.67
N PHE A 32 -0.26 -4.07 -13.41
CA PHE A 32 0.72 -5.01 -12.89
C PHE A 32 0.24 -6.45 -13.09
N LEU A 33 -0.97 -6.79 -12.62
CA LEU A 33 -1.56 -8.12 -12.80
C LEU A 33 -1.68 -8.48 -14.28
N ALA A 34 -2.12 -7.53 -15.12
CA ALA A 34 -2.25 -7.74 -16.57
C ALA A 34 -0.90 -7.96 -17.28
N ALA A 35 0.21 -7.43 -16.75
CA ALA A 35 1.56 -7.70 -17.26
C ALA A 35 2.13 -9.01 -16.71
N TRP A 36 1.84 -9.31 -15.44
CA TRP A 36 2.35 -10.46 -14.69
C TRP A 36 1.71 -11.79 -15.10
N GLN A 37 0.39 -11.82 -15.27
CA GLN A 37 -0.38 -13.04 -15.53
C GLN A 37 -0.42 -13.48 -17.01
N LYS A 38 0.32 -12.81 -17.89
CA LYS A 38 0.44 -13.22 -19.30
C LYS A 38 1.14 -14.58 -19.40
N VAL A 39 0.82 -15.34 -20.46
CA VAL A 39 1.51 -16.59 -20.82
C VAL A 39 3.03 -16.39 -20.91
N CYS A 40 3.47 -15.23 -21.43
CA CYS A 40 4.83 -14.73 -21.31
C CYS A 40 4.79 -13.42 -20.51
N PRO A 41 5.22 -13.42 -19.23
CA PRO A 41 5.16 -12.24 -18.37
C PRO A 41 5.98 -11.08 -18.92
N ASP A 42 5.37 -9.89 -18.97
CA ASP A 42 6.05 -8.65 -19.35
C ASP A 42 6.70 -8.04 -18.10
N LEU A 43 7.85 -8.59 -17.72
CA LEU A 43 8.54 -8.23 -16.47
C LEU A 43 9.01 -6.77 -16.46
N VAL A 44 9.36 -6.20 -17.61
CA VAL A 44 9.77 -4.80 -17.73
C VAL A 44 8.61 -3.87 -17.42
N ARG A 45 7.43 -4.14 -18.00
CA ARG A 45 6.22 -3.37 -17.69
C ARG A 45 5.78 -3.57 -16.24
N ALA A 46 5.82 -4.80 -15.73
CA ALA A 46 5.47 -5.10 -14.34
C ALA A 46 6.38 -4.35 -13.36
N ALA A 47 7.69 -4.33 -13.60
CA ALA A 47 8.65 -3.60 -12.77
C ALA A 47 8.41 -2.08 -12.80
N ARG A 48 8.19 -1.50 -13.98
CA ARG A 48 7.90 -0.07 -14.13
C ARG A 48 6.65 0.34 -13.36
N VAL A 49 5.55 -0.39 -13.56
CA VAL A 49 4.27 -0.11 -12.90
C VAL A 49 4.37 -0.33 -11.38
N SER A 50 5.14 -1.32 -10.93
CA SER A 50 5.38 -1.54 -9.50
C SER A 50 6.12 -0.35 -8.86
N SER A 51 7.16 0.17 -9.54
CA SER A 51 7.89 1.36 -9.09
C SER A 51 6.98 2.59 -8.99
N GLU A 52 6.07 2.78 -9.95
CA GLU A 52 5.08 3.86 -9.96
C GLU A 52 4.07 3.69 -8.81
N ALA A 53 3.57 2.46 -8.60
CA ALA A 53 2.71 2.13 -7.45
C ALA A 53 3.35 2.50 -6.11
N MET A 54 4.66 2.26 -5.93
CA MET A 54 5.35 2.62 -4.68
C MET A 54 5.36 4.12 -4.42
N ALA A 55 5.51 4.96 -5.44
CA ALA A 55 5.45 6.40 -5.29
C ALA A 55 4.06 6.88 -4.84
N HIS A 56 3.00 6.32 -5.41
CA HIS A 56 1.63 6.62 -4.98
C HIS A 56 1.34 6.11 -3.57
N LEU A 57 1.82 4.91 -3.23
CA LEU A 57 1.71 4.35 -1.88
C LEU A 57 2.38 5.27 -0.84
N ASP A 58 3.59 5.75 -1.12
CA ASP A 58 4.30 6.68 -0.24
C ASP A 58 3.56 8.01 -0.06
N HIS A 59 3.02 8.54 -1.15
CA HIS A 59 2.23 9.77 -1.08
C HIS A 59 0.98 9.58 -0.20
N ILE A 60 0.22 8.51 -0.40
CA ILE A 60 -0.97 8.19 0.41
C ILE A 60 -0.59 8.07 1.89
N VAL A 61 0.45 7.31 2.21
CA VAL A 61 0.92 7.11 3.59
C VAL A 61 1.28 8.44 4.24
N ASN A 62 2.03 9.29 3.53
CA ASN A 62 2.46 10.59 4.07
C ASN A 62 1.29 11.54 4.30
N VAL A 63 0.36 11.66 3.35
CA VAL A 63 -0.79 12.57 3.47
C VAL A 63 -1.71 12.12 4.61
N VAL A 64 -2.05 10.84 4.68
CA VAL A 64 -2.96 10.34 5.72
C VAL A 64 -2.35 10.47 7.11
N LEU A 65 -1.07 10.09 7.29
CA LEU A 65 -0.41 10.21 8.59
C LEU A 65 -0.25 11.68 9.00
N ARG A 66 -0.04 12.59 8.04
CA ARG A 66 -0.01 14.03 8.33
C ARG A 66 -1.36 14.57 8.78
N ALA A 67 -2.46 14.25 8.07
CA ALA A 67 -3.80 14.66 8.47
C ALA A 67 -4.18 14.14 9.87
N ARG A 68 -3.77 12.92 10.21
CA ARG A 68 -3.88 12.36 11.56
C ARG A 68 -3.13 13.21 12.59
N ASP A 69 -1.87 13.52 12.32
CA ASP A 69 -1.01 14.26 13.24
C ASP A 69 -1.51 15.70 13.43
N ASP A 70 -1.96 16.36 12.35
CA ASP A 70 -2.59 17.68 12.39
C ASP A 70 -3.88 17.67 13.23
N SER A 71 -4.74 16.66 13.07
CA SER A 71 -5.96 16.48 13.88
C SER A 71 -5.66 16.20 15.35
N LYS A 72 -4.58 15.46 15.64
CA LYS A 72 -4.11 15.21 17.02
C LYS A 72 -3.59 16.51 17.65
N ALA A 73 -2.81 17.29 16.92
CA ALA A 73 -2.32 18.60 17.37
C ALA A 73 -3.47 19.59 17.63
N ALA A 74 -4.55 19.51 16.83
CA ALA A 74 -5.76 20.30 17.00
C ALA A 74 -6.72 19.77 18.09
N ASN A 75 -6.42 18.64 18.74
CA ASN A 75 -7.30 17.94 19.68
C ASN A 75 -8.68 17.55 19.11
N THR A 76 -8.80 17.38 17.79
CA THR A 76 -10.03 17.01 17.08
C THR A 76 -10.03 15.55 16.62
N TYR A 77 -8.96 14.80 16.89
CA TYR A 77 -8.81 13.41 16.44
C TYR A 77 -9.78 12.43 17.12
N ALA A 78 -9.91 12.49 18.45
CA ALA A 78 -10.72 11.54 19.20
C ALA A 78 -12.21 11.70 18.87
N GLY A 79 -12.88 10.61 18.51
CA GLY A 79 -14.27 10.56 18.08
C GLY A 79 -14.50 11.03 16.62
N SER A 80 -13.45 11.36 15.87
CA SER A 80 -13.58 11.82 14.49
C SER A 80 -13.85 10.68 13.50
N GLN A 81 -14.40 11.03 12.33
CA GLN A 81 -14.53 10.09 11.21
C GLN A 81 -13.16 9.60 10.70
N LEU A 82 -12.12 10.44 10.84
CA LEU A 82 -10.75 10.06 10.50
C LEU A 82 -10.24 8.95 11.44
N GLU A 83 -10.44 9.07 12.75
CA GLU A 83 -10.10 8.02 13.71
C GLU A 83 -10.88 6.73 13.43
N ALA A 84 -12.20 6.83 13.21
CA ALA A 84 -13.04 5.67 12.93
C ALA A 84 -12.57 4.90 11.68
N GLY A 85 -12.24 5.62 10.60
CA GLY A 85 -11.72 5.01 9.37
C GLY A 85 -10.31 4.44 9.54
N LEU A 86 -9.43 5.11 10.28
CA LEU A 86 -8.08 4.64 10.60
C LEU A 86 -8.07 3.40 11.50
N ASN A 87 -9.10 3.21 12.32
CA ASN A 87 -9.33 2.01 13.13
C ASN A 87 -9.93 0.83 12.35
N GLY A 88 -10.34 1.04 11.10
CA GLY A 88 -10.80 -0.04 10.22
C GLY A 88 -9.69 -1.07 10.00
N GLN A 89 -10.06 -2.36 9.96
CA GLN A 89 -9.11 -3.43 9.69
C GLN A 89 -8.62 -3.37 8.23
N CYS A 90 -7.31 -3.46 8.06
CA CYS A 90 -6.65 -3.46 6.76
C CYS A 90 -5.31 -4.20 6.87
N GLY A 91 -5.24 -5.40 6.30
CA GLY A 91 -4.04 -6.22 6.27
C GLY A 91 -3.74 -7.00 7.56
N LEU A 92 -2.65 -7.75 7.50
CA LEU A 92 -2.16 -8.64 8.54
C LEU A 92 -0.69 -8.34 8.87
N SER A 93 -0.26 -8.67 10.08
CA SER A 93 1.13 -8.56 10.53
C SER A 93 1.59 -9.83 11.22
N VAL A 94 2.76 -10.32 10.83
CA VAL A 94 3.54 -11.27 11.62
C VAL A 94 4.62 -10.48 12.34
N VAL A 95 4.57 -10.45 13.66
CA VAL A 95 5.51 -9.72 14.52
C VAL A 95 6.66 -10.61 14.99
N SER A 96 7.71 -10.00 15.55
CA SER A 96 8.87 -10.72 16.09
C SER A 96 9.60 -11.57 15.05
N VAL A 97 9.64 -11.08 13.80
CA VAL A 97 10.35 -11.74 12.71
C VAL A 97 11.86 -11.55 12.85
N THR A 98 12.62 -12.52 12.34
CA THR A 98 14.08 -12.42 12.27
C THR A 98 14.53 -11.71 10.99
N ARG A 99 15.77 -11.22 10.98
CA ARG A 99 16.36 -10.63 9.77
C ARG A 99 16.42 -11.64 8.61
N ALA A 100 16.70 -12.90 8.90
CA ALA A 100 16.71 -13.98 7.91
C ALA A 100 15.32 -14.18 7.28
N GLN A 101 14.26 -14.12 8.08
CA GLN A 101 12.88 -14.23 7.57
C GLN A 101 12.51 -13.05 6.66
N GLN A 102 12.96 -11.83 6.98
CA GLN A 102 12.74 -10.67 6.12
C GLN A 102 13.53 -10.77 4.80
N GLN A 103 14.79 -11.20 4.86
CA GLN A 103 15.63 -11.42 3.67
C GLN A 103 15.13 -12.59 2.81
N ALA A 104 14.38 -13.53 3.38
CA ALA A 104 13.74 -14.60 2.63
C ALA A 104 12.63 -14.09 1.70
N LEU A 105 12.02 -12.91 1.97
CA LEU A 105 10.98 -12.35 1.12
C LEU A 105 11.45 -12.07 -0.32
N PRO A 106 12.48 -11.26 -0.57
CA PRO A 106 12.99 -11.07 -1.92
C PRO A 106 13.66 -12.34 -2.48
N ALA A 107 14.25 -13.18 -1.61
CA ALA A 107 14.93 -14.41 -2.03
C ALA A 107 13.98 -15.52 -2.52
N ALA A 108 12.70 -15.50 -2.13
CA ALA A 108 11.69 -16.45 -2.60
C ALA A 108 11.38 -16.33 -4.11
N GLY A 109 11.87 -15.27 -4.75
CA GLY A 109 11.59 -14.94 -6.14
C GLY A 109 10.32 -14.09 -6.29
N PRO A 110 10.17 -13.38 -7.42
CA PRO A 110 9.09 -12.43 -7.60
C PRO A 110 7.72 -13.13 -7.64
N GLY A 111 6.75 -12.60 -6.90
CA GLY A 111 5.39 -13.15 -6.83
C GLY A 111 5.19 -14.26 -5.81
N ASN A 112 6.26 -14.69 -5.13
CA ASN A 112 6.24 -15.72 -4.11
C ASN A 112 6.32 -15.14 -2.68
N GLY A 113 5.81 -13.93 -2.47
CA GLY A 113 5.82 -13.28 -1.15
C GLY A 113 4.99 -14.02 -0.12
N VAL A 114 5.64 -14.60 0.90
CA VAL A 114 4.99 -15.38 1.97
C VAL A 114 5.40 -14.86 3.34
N VAL A 115 4.44 -14.76 4.24
CA VAL A 115 4.68 -14.43 5.66
C VAL A 115 5.06 -15.69 6.46
N PRO A 116 5.99 -15.60 7.44
CA PRO A 116 6.53 -16.76 8.16
C PRO A 116 5.60 -17.25 9.29
N GLY A 117 4.28 -17.23 9.09
CA GLY A 117 3.29 -17.67 10.07
C GLY A 117 1.94 -17.00 9.90
N THR A 118 1.04 -17.24 10.85
CA THR A 118 -0.30 -16.62 10.88
C THR A 118 -0.18 -15.15 11.30
N GLY A 119 -0.63 -14.25 10.44
CA GLY A 119 -0.66 -12.82 10.75
C GLY A 119 -1.84 -12.44 11.65
N ALA A 120 -1.63 -11.45 12.50
CA ALA A 120 -2.69 -10.79 13.27
C ALA A 120 -3.25 -9.60 12.48
N ALA A 121 -4.57 -9.36 12.59
CA ALA A 121 -5.22 -8.23 11.93
C ALA A 121 -4.61 -6.88 12.35
N LEU A 122 -4.37 -6.02 11.37
CA LEU A 122 -3.94 -4.64 11.59
C LEU A 122 -5.09 -3.68 11.34
N THR A 123 -5.09 -2.57 12.08
CA THR A 123 -5.85 -1.39 11.69
C THR A 123 -5.11 -0.64 10.59
N LEU A 124 -5.82 0.16 9.79
CA LEU A 124 -5.23 0.98 8.74
C LEU A 124 -4.15 1.92 9.31
N GLU A 125 -4.37 2.54 10.48
CA GLU A 125 -3.35 3.38 11.12
C GLU A 125 -2.04 2.62 11.36
N ARG A 126 -2.14 1.40 11.91
CA ARG A 126 -0.97 0.58 12.18
C ARG A 126 -0.30 0.14 10.89
N LEU A 127 -1.08 -0.24 9.87
CA LEU A 127 -0.55 -0.60 8.56
C LEU A 127 0.22 0.57 7.93
N LEU A 128 -0.33 1.78 7.93
CA LEU A 128 0.33 2.97 7.35
C LEU A 128 1.65 3.28 8.07
N ASN A 129 1.67 3.23 9.41
CA ASN A 129 2.91 3.39 10.17
C ASN A 129 3.94 2.30 9.80
N LYS A 130 3.51 1.05 9.61
CA LYS A 130 4.38 -0.05 9.21
C LYS A 130 4.94 0.14 7.80
N ILE A 131 4.11 0.57 6.85
CA ILE A 131 4.54 0.88 5.47
C ILE A 131 5.54 2.05 5.44
N LYS A 132 5.37 3.07 6.31
CA LYS A 132 6.33 4.17 6.46
C LYS A 132 7.72 3.69 6.91
N HIS A 133 7.78 2.60 7.69
CA HIS A 133 9.02 2.00 8.18
C HIS A 133 9.42 0.73 7.42
N ARG A 134 8.88 0.53 6.21
CA ARG A 134 9.21 -0.64 5.40
C ARG A 134 10.66 -0.58 4.91
N ARG A 135 11.20 -1.76 4.58
CA ARG A 135 12.47 -1.90 3.85
C ARG A 135 12.15 -1.99 2.35
N PRO A 136 12.52 -0.97 1.54
CA PRO A 136 12.16 -0.95 0.12
C PRO A 136 12.67 -2.17 -0.66
N ASN A 137 13.85 -2.67 -0.30
CA ASN A 137 14.50 -3.79 -0.99
C ASN A 137 14.05 -5.17 -0.49
N ASP A 138 13.39 -5.23 0.67
CA ASP A 138 12.94 -6.50 1.29
C ASP A 138 11.41 -6.59 1.25
N SER A 139 10.86 -6.30 0.06
CA SER A 139 9.42 -6.39 -0.23
C SER A 139 9.19 -7.36 -1.37
N ASN A 140 8.02 -7.99 -1.36
CA ASN A 140 7.56 -8.88 -2.42
C ASN A 140 6.04 -8.71 -2.55
N PHE A 141 5.45 -9.46 -3.46
CA PHE A 141 4.01 -9.53 -3.65
C PHE A 141 3.62 -10.98 -3.88
N ARG A 142 2.32 -11.25 -3.83
CA ARG A 142 1.75 -12.47 -4.38
C ARG A 142 0.39 -12.18 -5.00
N VAL A 143 -0.04 -13.09 -5.85
CA VAL A 143 -1.43 -13.11 -6.33
C VAL A 143 -2.09 -14.32 -5.69
N ASP A 144 -3.17 -14.08 -4.95
CA ASP A 144 -3.90 -15.19 -4.33
C ASP A 144 -4.71 -15.99 -5.37
N GLN A 145 -5.39 -17.04 -4.90
CA GLN A 145 -6.23 -17.88 -5.76
C GLN A 145 -7.45 -17.15 -6.33
N SER A 146 -7.85 -16.04 -5.72
CA SER A 146 -8.96 -15.20 -6.19
C SER A 146 -8.51 -14.12 -7.18
N GLY A 147 -7.21 -14.06 -7.50
CA GLY A 147 -6.63 -13.05 -8.38
C GLY A 147 -6.35 -11.71 -7.70
N GLN A 148 -6.46 -11.63 -6.37
CA GLN A 148 -6.12 -10.44 -5.60
C GLN A 148 -4.61 -10.24 -5.52
N HIS A 149 -4.19 -9.02 -5.82
CA HIS A 149 -2.82 -8.57 -5.63
C HIS A 149 -2.58 -8.22 -4.16
N ILE A 150 -1.66 -8.93 -3.52
CA ILE A 150 -1.28 -8.75 -2.13
C ILE A 150 0.17 -8.28 -2.08
N PHE A 151 0.40 -7.13 -1.43
CA PHE A 151 1.76 -6.71 -1.07
C PHE A 151 2.21 -7.35 0.23
N VAL A 152 3.49 -7.70 0.28
CA VAL A 152 4.16 -8.29 1.45
C VAL A 152 5.43 -7.51 1.70
N VAL A 153 5.51 -6.77 2.80
CA VAL A 153 6.62 -5.85 3.06
C VAL A 153 7.28 -6.17 4.40
N ALA A 154 8.61 -6.27 4.40
CA ALA A 154 9.38 -6.30 5.63
C ALA A 154 9.43 -4.90 6.27
N VAL A 155 9.29 -4.86 7.59
CA VAL A 155 9.24 -3.63 8.36
C VAL A 155 10.27 -3.68 9.47
N ASP A 156 11.02 -2.59 9.60
CA ASP A 156 11.97 -2.41 10.68
C ASP A 156 11.42 -1.50 11.77
N LYS A 157 11.95 -1.69 12.98
CA LYS A 157 11.79 -0.73 14.06
C LYS A 157 12.59 0.54 13.72
N PRO A 158 12.30 1.68 14.37
CA PRO A 158 13.08 2.90 14.20
C PRO A 158 14.59 2.75 14.45
N ASN A 159 15.01 1.74 15.22
CA ASN A 159 16.42 1.40 15.48
C ASN A 159 17.03 0.43 14.45
N HIS A 160 16.43 0.25 13.27
CA HIS A 160 16.87 -0.65 12.21
C HIS A 160 16.96 -2.14 12.62
N GLN A 161 16.22 -2.55 13.64
CA GLN A 161 16.05 -3.96 13.98
C GLN A 161 14.82 -4.54 13.27
N PRO A 162 14.83 -5.84 12.92
CA PRO A 162 13.67 -6.48 12.33
C PRO A 162 12.47 -6.39 13.30
N ASP A 163 11.31 -6.01 12.77
CA ASP A 163 10.09 -5.83 13.57
C ASP A 163 9.00 -6.82 13.17
N SER A 164 8.60 -6.74 11.92
CA SER A 164 7.46 -7.50 11.39
C SER A 164 7.57 -7.68 9.88
N ILE A 165 6.75 -8.59 9.36
CA ILE A 165 6.36 -8.62 7.96
C ILE A 165 4.86 -8.38 7.92
N VAL A 166 4.44 -7.42 7.11
CA VAL A 166 3.02 -7.09 6.95
C VAL A 166 2.57 -7.39 5.54
N GLU A 167 1.32 -7.78 5.41
CA GLU A 167 0.70 -8.03 4.12
C GLU A 167 -0.69 -7.40 4.03
N PHE A 168 -1.06 -6.97 2.83
CA PHE A 168 -2.37 -6.36 2.61
C PHE A 168 -2.81 -6.49 1.15
N PRO A 169 -4.10 -6.76 0.89
CA PRO A 169 -4.65 -6.69 -0.46
C PRO A 169 -4.69 -5.24 -0.94
N VAL A 170 -4.09 -4.96 -2.10
CA VAL A 170 -3.97 -3.58 -2.62
C VAL A 170 -5.33 -2.95 -2.85
N LYS A 171 -6.31 -3.72 -3.34
CA LYS A 171 -7.67 -3.25 -3.59
C LYS A 171 -8.38 -2.84 -2.30
N GLU A 172 -8.30 -3.67 -1.26
CA GLU A 172 -8.93 -3.36 0.04
C GLU A 172 -8.29 -2.14 0.69
N PHE A 173 -6.96 -2.04 0.62
CA PHE A 173 -6.23 -0.86 1.06
C PHE A 173 -6.72 0.41 0.35
N CYS A 174 -6.84 0.38 -0.98
CA CYS A 174 -7.34 1.52 -1.75
C CYS A 174 -8.78 1.90 -1.35
N VAL A 175 -9.66 0.93 -1.13
CA VAL A 175 -11.04 1.18 -0.66
C VAL A 175 -11.05 1.86 0.72
N GLN A 176 -10.24 1.39 1.66
CA GLN A 176 -10.17 2.01 2.99
C GLN A 176 -9.57 3.41 2.92
N CYS A 177 -8.51 3.61 2.14
CA CYS A 177 -7.92 4.93 1.90
C CYS A 177 -8.92 5.90 1.25
N ALA A 178 -9.72 5.44 0.27
CA ALA A 178 -10.74 6.27 -0.38
C ALA A 178 -11.83 6.73 0.59
N ARG A 179 -12.20 5.90 1.56
CA ARG A 179 -13.17 6.27 2.61
C ARG A 179 -12.65 7.37 3.51
N ILE A 180 -11.37 7.35 3.86
CA ILE A 180 -10.78 8.35 4.76
C ILE A 180 -10.29 9.61 4.04
N ALA A 181 -10.04 9.53 2.73
CA ALA A 181 -9.55 10.66 1.92
C ALA A 181 -10.48 11.89 1.94
N GLN A 182 -11.74 11.72 2.32
CA GLN A 182 -12.72 12.80 2.47
C GLN A 182 -12.51 13.62 3.77
N TYR A 183 -11.69 13.10 4.68
CA TYR A 183 -11.43 13.67 6.01
C TYR A 183 -9.95 14.05 6.21
N THR A 184 -9.14 13.99 5.14
CA THR A 184 -7.72 14.37 5.09
C THR A 184 -7.55 15.63 4.26
#